data_AF-A0A7T5UWM5-F1
#
_entry.id   AF-A0A7T5UWM5-F1
#
_cell.length_a   1.000
_cell.length_b   1.000
_cell.length_c   1.000
_cell.angle_alpha   90.00
_cell.angle_beta   90.00
_cell.angle_gamma   90.00
#
_symmetry.space_group_name_H-M   'P 1'
#
loop_
_entity.id
_entity.type
_entity.pdbx_description
1 polymer ?
#
loop_
_entity_poly.entity_id
_entity_poly.type
_entity_poly.pdbx_seq_one_letter_code
_entity_poly.pdbx_strand_id
1 'polypeptide(L)' 'MARLKSKRGFASMDASTQRRIASAGGRAAHASGNAHQWTPKEASKAGKKGGRARKAQRRAYRP' A
#
# COMPACT_ATOMS: atom_id res chain seq x y z
N MET A 1 -29.70 24.28 -12.40
CA MET A 1 -28.27 24.62 -12.23
C MET A 1 -27.50 23.37 -11.81
N ALA A 2 -26.51 22.94 -12.58
CA ALA A 2 -25.73 21.73 -12.25
C ALA A 2 -24.81 22.01 -11.06
N ARG A 3 -24.93 21.21 -9.99
CA ARG A 3 -24.05 21.30 -8.82
C ARG A 3 -22.63 20.89 -9.23
N LEU A 4 -21.70 21.84 -9.26
CA LEU A 4 -20.27 21.58 -9.50
C LEU A 4 -19.82 20.45 -8.56
N LYS A 5 -19.31 19.36 -9.15
CA LYS A 5 -18.86 18.17 -8.40
C LYS A 5 -17.60 18.53 -7.63
N SER A 6 -17.74 18.87 -6.36
CA SER A 6 -16.62 19.14 -5.47
C SER A 6 -15.70 17.92 -5.36
N LYS A 7 -14.38 18.14 -5.43
CA LYS A 7 -13.36 17.11 -5.16
C LYS A 7 -13.49 16.66 -3.70
N ARG A 8 -14.05 15.49 -3.46
CA ARG A 8 -14.28 14.90 -2.13
C ARG A 8 -13.74 13.46 -2.11
N GLY A 9 -13.52 12.96 -0.90
CA GLY A 9 -13.08 11.59 -0.67
C GLY A 9 -11.58 11.44 -0.59
N PHE A 10 -11.14 10.22 -0.28
CA PHE A 10 -9.76 9.88 0.06
C PHE A 10 -8.75 10.33 -1.01
N ALA A 11 -9.05 10.10 -2.29
CA ALA A 11 -8.18 10.48 -3.41
C ALA A 11 -8.04 12.01 -3.59
N SER A 12 -8.97 12.81 -3.06
CA SER A 12 -8.91 14.28 -3.13
C SER A 12 -8.17 14.92 -1.95
N MET A 13 -7.77 14.14 -0.94
CA MET A 13 -6.99 14.64 0.21
C MET A 13 -5.54 14.90 -0.16
N ASP A 14 -4.82 15.65 0.68
CA ASP A 14 -3.37 15.81 0.54
C ASP A 14 -2.62 14.49 0.80
N ALA A 15 -1.41 14.37 0.23
CA ALA A 15 -0.63 13.14 0.30
C ALA A 15 -0.25 12.73 1.73
N SER A 16 -0.07 13.68 2.66
CA SER A 16 0.27 13.37 4.04
C SER A 16 -0.91 12.76 4.78
N THR A 17 -2.11 13.32 4.59
CA THR A 17 -3.36 12.82 5.13
C THR A 17 -3.72 11.47 4.55
N GLN A 18 -3.58 11.29 3.23
CA GLN A 18 -3.79 9.99 2.58
C GLN A 18 -2.90 8.90 3.18
N ARG A 19 -1.59 9.16 3.31
CA ARG A 19 -0.65 8.21 3.92
C ARG A 19 -1.03 7.90 5.36
N ARG A 20 -1.33 8.91 6.18
CA ARG A 20 -1.72 8.71 7.58
C ARG A 20 -2.96 7.83 7.71
N ILE A 21 -4.00 8.09 6.91
CA ILE A 21 -5.24 7.31 6.92
C ILE A 21 -4.99 5.89 6.40
N ALA A 22 -4.23 5.71 5.30
CA ALA A 22 -3.88 4.39 4.79
C ALA A 22 -3.08 3.57 5.82
N SER A 23 -2.10 4.18 6.48
CA SER A 23 -1.32 3.55 7.55
C SER A 23 -2.19 3.21 8.77
N ALA A 24 -3.15 4.06 9.12
CA ALA A 24 -4.10 3.78 10.20
C ALA A 24 -5.02 2.59 9.85
N GLY A 25 -5.57 2.56 8.63
CA GLY A 25 -6.44 1.48 8.16
C GLY A 25 -5.71 0.12 8.11
N GLY A 26 -4.46 0.10 7.63
CA GLY A 26 -3.65 -1.12 7.63
C GLY A 26 -3.39 -1.65 9.03
N ARG A 27 -3.02 -0.78 9.98
CA ARG A 27 -2.83 -1.16 11.39
C ARG A 27 -4.13 -1.67 12.03
N ALA A 28 -5.24 -1.00 11.78
CA ALA A 28 -6.54 -1.39 12.29
C ALA A 28 -6.96 -2.78 11.79
N ALA A 29 -6.77 -3.08 10.49
CA ALA A 29 -7.09 -4.39 9.93
C ALA A 29 -6.22 -5.52 10.51
N HIS A 30 -4.95 -5.25 10.80
CA HIS A 30 -4.09 -6.19 11.51
C HIS A 30 -4.51 -6.38 12.97
N ALA A 31 -4.83 -5.29 13.67
CA ALA A 31 -5.26 -5.34 15.07
C ALA A 31 -6.62 -6.04 15.24
N SER A 32 -7.55 -5.87 14.30
CA SER A 32 -8.87 -6.52 14.34
C SER A 32 -8.85 -7.99 13.91
N GLY A 33 -7.71 -8.51 13.44
CA GLY A 33 -7.60 -9.88 12.93
C GLY A 33 -8.19 -10.10 11.54
N ASN A 34 -8.68 -9.06 10.86
CA ASN A 34 -9.24 -9.18 9.50
C ASN A 34 -8.14 -9.30 8.43
N ALA A 35 -6.93 -8.83 8.72
CA ALA A 35 -5.81 -8.95 7.80
C ALA A 35 -5.13 -10.32 7.89
N HIS A 36 -4.64 -10.80 6.74
CA HIS A 36 -3.82 -12.02 6.66
C HIS A 36 -2.58 -11.89 7.56
N GLN A 37 -2.44 -12.82 8.50
CA GLN A 37 -1.28 -12.92 9.37
C GLN A 37 -0.22 -13.79 8.70
N TRP A 38 0.98 -13.26 8.60
CA TRP A 38 2.06 -13.94 7.92
C TRP A 38 2.84 -14.80 8.89
N THR A 39 3.03 -16.07 8.56
CA THR A 39 4.05 -16.87 9.23
C THR A 39 5.44 -16.35 8.84
N PRO A 40 6.49 -16.52 9.69
CA PRO A 40 7.86 -16.09 9.36
C PRO A 40 8.36 -16.65 8.02
N LYS A 41 7.98 -17.88 7.69
CA LYS A 41 8.32 -18.55 6.43
C LYS A 41 7.66 -17.88 5.23
N GLU A 42 6.38 -17.52 5.34
CA GLU A 42 5.66 -16.82 4.27
C GLU A 42 6.18 -15.40 4.08
N ALA A 43 6.41 -14.67 5.18
CA ALA A 43 6.95 -13.31 5.12
C ALA A 43 8.30 -13.30 4.40
N SER A 44 9.17 -14.26 4.72
CA SER A 44 10.45 -14.46 4.05
C SER A 44 10.28 -14.77 2.55
N LYS A 45 9.36 -15.68 2.19
CA LYS A 45 9.08 -16.02 0.78
C LYS A 45 8.59 -14.81 -0.02
N ALA A 46 7.65 -14.04 0.51
CA ALA A 46 7.15 -12.84 -0.15
C ALA A 46 8.20 -11.74 -0.25
N GLY A 47 8.98 -11.52 0.82
CA GLY A 47 10.12 -10.59 0.80
C GLY A 47 11.14 -10.96 -0.27
N LYS A 48 11.50 -12.24 -0.38
CA LYS A 48 12.39 -12.75 -1.45
C LYS A 48 11.78 -12.54 -2.84
N LYS A 49 10.47 -12.74 -3.02
CA LYS A 49 9.79 -12.49 -4.29
C LYS A 49 9.85 -11.01 -4.68
N GLY A 50 9.49 -10.11 -3.75
CA GLY A 50 9.53 -8.65 -3.98
C GLY A 50 10.95 -8.13 -4.25
N GLY A 51 11.93 -8.62 -3.48
CA GLY A 51 13.33 -8.28 -3.68
C GLY A 51 13.86 -8.70 -5.06
N ARG A 52 13.48 -9.90 -5.54
CA ARG A 52 13.82 -10.37 -6.90
C ARG A 52 13.18 -9.49 -7.98
N ALA A 53 11.90 -9.15 -7.84
CA ALA A 53 11.21 -8.26 -8.78
C ALA A 53 11.90 -6.89 -8.89
N ARG A 54 12.24 -6.27 -7.76
CA ARG A 54 12.98 -4.99 -7.73
C ARG A 54 14.35 -5.10 -8.41
N LYS A 55 15.11 -6.18 -8.16
CA LYS A 55 16.41 -6.41 -8.81
C LYS A 55 16.25 -6.60 -10.33
N ALA A 56 15.23 -7.35 -10.76
CA ALA A 56 14.93 -7.55 -12.17
C ALA A 56 14.59 -6.24 -12.88
N GLN A 57 13.71 -5.42 -12.29
CA GLN A 57 13.38 -4.08 -12.80
C GLN A 57 14.63 -3.20 -12.91
N ARG A 58 15.49 -3.18 -11.87
CA ARG A 58 16.73 -2.41 -11.90
C ARG A 58 17.71 -2.88 -12.99
N ARG A 59 17.77 -4.19 -13.26
CA ARG A 59 18.60 -4.74 -14.33
C ARG A 59 18.04 -4.38 -15.72
N ALA A 60 16.72 -4.36 -15.87
CA ALA A 60 16.06 -3.99 -17.12
C ALA A 60 16.18 -2.48 -17.44
N TYR A 61 16.22 -1.61 -16.42
CA TYR A 61 16.40 -0.16 -16.56
C TYR A 61 17.87 0.27 -16.58
N ARG A 62 18.82 -0.67 -16.70
CA ARG A 62 20.24 -0.31 -16.78
C ARG A 62 20.52 0.19 -18.22
N PRO A 63 20.89 1.47 -18.43
CA PRO A 63 21.18 2.02 -19.75
C PRO A 63 22.41 1.34 -20.38
#